data_AF-A0A251WCQ2-F1
#
_entry.id   AF-A0A251WCQ2-F1
#
_cell.length_a   1.000
_cell.length_b   1.000
_cell.length_c   1.000
_cell.angle_alpha   90.00
_cell.angle_beta   90.00
_cell.angle_gamma   90.00
#
_symmetry.space_group_name_H-M   'P 1'
#
loop_
_entity.id
_entity.type
_entity.pdbx_description
1 polymer ?
#
loop_
_entity_poly.entity_id
_entity_poly.type
_entity_poly.pdbx_seq_one_letter_code
_entity_poly.pdbx_strand_id
1 'polypeptide(L)'
;MASASHVKHYIAYWLQLGKSLVTHSHRSALKSPSIISGENYSTEFEGYWQQALQHANTSYLEGTAQTIAQLLTPEWEIVMCARCPMPIALKVSGVSGENCPCQELNIWPNTDTLPPRAPVVSQSVLLDICEDLKRNEHHYPRSASA
;
A
#
# COMPACT_ATOMS: atom_id res chain seq x y z
N MET A 1 -13.67 6.90 3.39
CA MET A 1 -13.11 7.92 2.48
C MET A 1 -11.60 7.75 2.41
N ALA A 2 -11.05 7.45 1.22
CA ALA A 2 -9.61 7.28 1.06
C ALA A 2 -8.88 8.62 1.31
N SER A 3 -7.97 8.65 2.28
CA SER A 3 -7.06 9.79 2.45
C SER A 3 -5.98 9.75 1.36
N ALA A 4 -5.35 10.90 1.08
CA ALA A 4 -4.19 10.96 0.19
C ALA A 4 -3.07 10.01 0.63
N SER A 5 -2.91 9.78 1.94
CA SER A 5 -1.98 8.79 2.47
C SER A 5 -2.39 7.36 2.11
N HIS A 6 -3.68 6.99 2.20
CA HIS A 6 -4.15 5.66 1.79
C HIS A 6 -3.95 5.43 0.28
N VAL A 7 -4.24 6.42 -0.56
CA VAL A 7 -4.00 6.32 -2.02
C VAL A 7 -2.52 6.18 -2.33
N LYS A 8 -1.66 6.92 -1.64
CA LYS A 8 -0.19 6.80 -1.77
C LYS A 8 0.31 5.40 -1.37
N HIS A 9 -0.17 4.85 -0.25
CA HIS A 9 0.17 3.49 0.16
C HIS A 9 -0.30 2.47 -0.87
N TYR A 10 -1.54 2.61 -1.35
CA TYR A 10 -2.09 1.78 -2.41
C TYR A 10 -1.17 1.77 -3.65
N ILE A 11 -0.76 2.94 -4.15
CA ILE A 11 0.15 3.02 -5.29
C ILE A 11 1.51 2.37 -4.99
N ALA A 12 2.07 2.61 -3.81
CA ALA A 12 3.35 2.00 -3.41
C ALA A 12 3.30 0.47 -3.48
N TYR A 13 2.20 -0.14 -3.03
CA TYR A 13 2.03 -1.60 -3.08
C TYR A 13 1.98 -2.11 -4.51
N TRP A 14 1.26 -1.42 -5.40
CA TRP A 14 1.17 -1.79 -6.81
C TRP A 14 2.52 -1.68 -7.52
N LEU A 15 3.28 -0.62 -7.25
CA LEU A 15 4.62 -0.47 -7.82
C LEU A 15 5.60 -1.55 -7.33
N GLN A 16 5.45 -2.04 -6.09
CA GLN A 16 6.25 -3.16 -5.56
C GLN A 16 5.97 -4.49 -6.27
N LEU A 17 4.76 -4.68 -6.81
CA LEU A 17 4.42 -5.82 -7.68
C LEU A 17 4.92 -5.64 -9.12
N GLY A 18 5.66 -4.58 -9.41
CA GLY A 18 6.17 -4.27 -10.75
C GLY A 18 5.14 -3.62 -11.67
N LYS A 19 3.95 -3.27 -11.17
CA LYS A 19 2.99 -2.46 -11.93
C LYS A 19 3.52 -1.03 -12.04
N SER A 20 3.11 -0.32 -13.08
CA SER A 20 3.53 1.07 -13.31
C SER A 20 2.34 2.02 -13.34
N LEU A 21 2.56 3.31 -13.08
CA LEU A 21 1.60 4.34 -13.48
C LEU A 21 1.67 4.56 -14.98
N VAL A 22 0.49 4.58 -15.60
CA VAL A 22 0.29 4.87 -17.01
C VAL A 22 -0.39 6.23 -17.12
N THR A 23 0.15 7.11 -17.97
CA THR A 23 -0.45 8.42 -18.23
C THR A 23 -1.01 8.44 -19.65
N HIS A 24 -2.21 8.99 -19.83
CA HIS A 24 -2.88 9.01 -21.14
C HIS A 24 -2.07 9.75 -22.24
N SER A 25 -1.24 10.73 -21.88
CA SER A 25 -0.41 11.51 -22.82
C SER A 25 0.90 10.83 -23.21
N HIS A 26 1.37 9.86 -22.45
CA HIS A 26 2.63 9.17 -22.70
C HIS A 26 2.46 7.70 -22.28
N ARG A 27 2.38 6.78 -23.25
CA ARG A 27 2.46 5.33 -23.01
C ARG A 27 3.84 4.89 -22.49
N SER A 28 4.63 5.79 -21.93
CA SER A 28 5.82 5.42 -21.18
C SER A 28 5.37 5.14 -19.77
N ALA A 29 5.31 3.85 -19.43
CA ALA A 29 5.32 3.42 -18.04
C ALA A 29 6.49 4.15 -17.35
N LEU A 30 6.19 4.98 -16.36
CA LEU A 30 7.25 5.59 -15.58
C LEU A 30 8.00 4.46 -14.88
N LYS A 31 9.31 4.37 -15.08
CA LYS A 31 10.18 3.36 -14.46
C LYS A 31 9.93 3.35 -12.95
N SER A 32 9.60 2.19 -12.39
CA SER A 32 9.32 2.05 -10.96
C SER A 32 10.52 2.58 -10.15
N PRO A 33 10.35 3.63 -9.33
CA PRO A 33 11.41 4.17 -8.50
C PRO A 33 11.79 3.17 -7.39
N SER A 34 12.91 3.39 -6.71
CA SER A 34 13.09 2.75 -5.40
C SER A 34 11.95 3.21 -4.49
N ILE A 35 11.17 2.30 -3.89
CA ILE A 35 9.94 2.70 -3.19
C ILE A 35 10.21 3.01 -1.72
N ILE A 36 11.02 2.20 -1.06
CA ILE A 36 11.28 2.27 0.38
C ILE A 36 12.75 2.64 0.61
N SER A 37 13.00 3.62 1.48
CA SER A 37 14.33 4.00 1.96
C SER A 37 14.34 3.97 3.49
N GLY A 38 14.87 2.87 4.05
CA GLY A 38 14.87 2.63 5.49
C GLY A 38 13.45 2.58 6.06
N GLU A 39 13.13 3.54 6.92
CA GLU A 39 11.85 3.65 7.64
C GLU A 39 10.79 4.46 6.90
N ASN A 40 11.15 5.09 5.78
CA ASN A 40 10.27 5.99 5.04
C ASN A 40 10.17 5.60 3.56
N TYR A 41 9.26 6.27 2.85
CA TYR A 41 9.30 6.25 1.40
C TYR A 41 10.57 6.96 0.89
N SER A 42 11.12 6.46 -0.22
CA SER A 42 12.29 7.11 -0.82
C SER A 42 11.92 8.48 -1.39
N THR A 43 12.89 9.36 -1.53
CA THR A 43 12.72 10.66 -2.21
C THR A 43 12.34 10.50 -3.68
N GLU A 44 12.79 9.41 -4.34
CA GLU A 44 12.40 9.07 -5.71
C GLU A 44 10.90 8.78 -5.79
N PHE A 45 10.38 7.99 -4.84
CA PHE A 45 8.95 7.69 -4.78
C PHE A 45 8.13 8.92 -4.42
N GLU A 46 8.60 9.78 -3.52
CA GLU A 46 7.92 11.05 -3.23
C GLU A 46 7.83 11.94 -4.47
N GLY A 47 8.91 12.06 -5.24
CA GLY A 47 8.90 12.80 -6.50
C GLY A 47 7.95 12.18 -7.52
N TYR A 48 7.94 10.85 -7.63
CA TYR A 48 7.02 10.10 -8.48
C TYR A 48 5.55 10.32 -8.07
N TRP A 49 5.26 10.31 -6.78
CA TRP A 49 3.94 10.59 -6.23
C TRP A 49 3.49 12.03 -6.52
N GLN A 50 4.37 13.02 -6.38
CA GLN A 50 4.07 14.40 -6.75
C GLN A 50 3.75 14.55 -8.24
N GLN A 51 4.50 13.87 -9.12
CA GLN A 51 4.18 13.86 -10.56
C GLN A 51 2.84 13.19 -10.85
N ALA A 52 2.52 12.09 -10.16
CA ALA A 52 1.23 11.42 -10.26
C ALA A 52 0.07 12.34 -9.84
N LEU A 53 0.27 13.20 -8.83
CA LEU A 53 -0.71 14.20 -8.41
C LEU A 53 -0.88 15.32 -9.45
N GLN A 54 0.21 15.80 -10.07
CA GLN A 54 0.13 16.81 -11.14
C GLN A 54 -0.67 16.32 -12.35
N HIS A 55 -0.62 15.01 -12.62
CA HIS A 55 -1.34 14.36 -13.71
C HIS A 55 -2.49 13.47 -13.22
N ALA A 56 -3.06 13.75 -12.04
CA ALA A 56 -4.00 12.84 -11.38
C ALA A 56 -5.24 12.50 -12.24
N ASN A 57 -5.68 13.42 -13.09
CA ASN A 57 -6.83 13.23 -13.97
C ASN A 57 -6.55 12.30 -15.17
N THR A 58 -5.29 12.08 -15.53
CA THR A 58 -4.88 11.30 -16.71
C THR A 58 -3.97 10.13 -16.37
N SER A 59 -3.49 10.03 -15.13
CA SER A 59 -2.69 8.92 -14.62
C SER A 59 -3.57 7.88 -13.92
N TYR A 60 -3.30 6.61 -14.21
CA TYR A 60 -3.96 5.45 -13.59
C TYR A 60 -2.94 4.31 -13.40
N LEU A 61 -3.25 3.35 -12.54
CA LEU A 61 -2.39 2.17 -12.36
C LEU A 61 -2.63 1.16 -13.48
N GLU A 62 -1.55 0.54 -13.97
CA GLU A 62 -1.64 -0.54 -14.93
C GLU A 62 -2.55 -1.67 -14.44
N GLY A 63 -3.54 -2.06 -15.26
CA GLY A 63 -4.54 -3.07 -14.90
C GLY A 63 -5.75 -2.51 -14.15
N THR A 64 -5.84 -1.19 -13.99
CA THR A 64 -6.99 -0.49 -13.40
C THR A 64 -7.55 0.55 -14.38
N ALA A 65 -8.82 0.91 -14.20
CA ALA A 65 -9.51 1.89 -15.05
C ALA A 65 -9.61 3.27 -14.40
N GLN A 66 -9.49 3.33 -13.07
CA GLN A 66 -9.70 4.53 -12.29
C GLN A 66 -8.44 5.40 -12.24
N THR A 67 -8.63 6.70 -12.38
CA THR A 67 -7.54 7.67 -12.32
C THR A 67 -7.18 8.00 -10.88
N ILE A 68 -5.97 8.52 -10.66
CA ILE A 68 -5.54 8.95 -9.32
C ILE A 68 -6.49 10.03 -8.76
N ALA A 69 -7.00 10.93 -9.62
CA ALA A 69 -7.96 11.94 -9.20
C ALA A 69 -9.28 11.32 -8.70
N GLN A 70 -9.76 10.27 -9.35
CA GLN A 70 -10.94 9.53 -8.90
C GLN A 70 -10.68 8.87 -7.55
N LEU A 71 -9.52 8.23 -7.36
CA LEU A 71 -9.16 7.57 -6.08
C LEU A 71 -9.10 8.55 -4.90
N LEU A 72 -8.88 9.83 -5.15
CA LEU A 72 -8.85 10.89 -4.14
C LEU A 72 -10.23 11.46 -3.81
N THR A 73 -11.29 11.08 -4.53
CA THR A 73 -12.66 11.53 -4.23
C THR A 73 -13.28 10.67 -3.12
N PRO A 74 -14.29 11.19 -2.39
CA PRO A 74 -15.03 10.40 -1.39
C PRO A 74 -15.82 9.23 -1.98
N GLU A 75 -15.95 9.16 -3.30
CA GLU A 75 -16.62 8.04 -3.98
C GLU A 75 -15.80 6.75 -3.91
N TRP A 76 -14.52 6.84 -3.54
CA TRP A 76 -13.61 5.70 -3.48
C TRP A 76 -13.08 5.44 -2.07
N GLU A 77 -12.90 4.16 -1.80
CA GLU A 77 -12.33 3.64 -0.57
C GLU A 77 -11.25 2.63 -0.89
N ILE A 78 -10.12 2.73 -0.19
CA ILE A 78 -9.05 1.75 -0.27
C ILE A 78 -9.27 0.76 0.88
N VAL A 79 -9.58 -0.49 0.53
CA VAL A 79 -9.77 -1.58 1.49
C VAL A 79 -8.75 -2.69 1.25
N MET A 80 -8.58 -3.58 2.21
CA MET A 80 -7.77 -4.78 2.00
C MET A 80 -8.57 -5.82 1.21
N CYS A 81 -7.92 -6.46 0.25
CA CYS A 81 -8.51 -7.57 -0.47
C CYS A 81 -8.88 -8.71 0.48
N ALA A 82 -10.04 -9.34 0.28
CA ALA A 82 -10.47 -10.48 1.08
C ALA A 82 -9.59 -11.74 0.88
N ARG A 83 -8.81 -11.81 -0.21
CA ARG A 83 -8.00 -12.98 -0.58
C ARG A 83 -6.51 -12.84 -0.26
N CYS A 84 -6.00 -11.61 -0.15
CA CYS A 84 -4.57 -11.35 0.01
C CYS A 84 -4.34 -10.01 0.73
N PRO A 85 -3.15 -9.74 1.30
CA PRO A 85 -2.86 -8.50 2.02
C PRO A 85 -2.67 -7.27 1.10
N MET A 86 -3.31 -7.25 -0.06
CA MET A 86 -3.18 -6.18 -1.05
C MET A 86 -4.30 -5.15 -0.90
N PRO A 87 -3.98 -3.85 -0.87
CA PRO A 87 -5.00 -2.81 -0.92
C PRO A 87 -5.63 -2.76 -2.31
N ILE A 88 -6.96 -2.66 -2.35
CA ILE A 88 -7.79 -2.54 -3.55
C ILE A 88 -8.67 -1.29 -3.44
N ALA A 89 -8.95 -0.67 -4.58
CA ALA A 89 -9.87 0.46 -4.66
C ALA A 89 -11.29 -0.03 -4.93
N LEU A 90 -12.23 0.33 -4.06
CA LEU A 90 -13.65 0.08 -4.21
C LEU A 90 -14.41 1.39 -4.27
N LYS A 91 -15.43 1.45 -5.12
CA LYS A 91 -16.39 2.55 -5.14
C LYS A 91 -17.38 2.35 -4.00
N VAL A 92 -17.57 3.39 -3.19
CA VAL A 92 -18.47 3.42 -2.03
C VAL A 92 -19.94 3.23 -2.45
N SER A 93 -20.29 3.59 -3.69
CA SER A 93 -21.63 3.45 -4.22
C SER A 93 -21.61 2.88 -5.65
N GLY A 94 -22.37 1.81 -5.85
CA GLY A 94 -22.45 1.07 -7.11
C GLY A 94 -21.71 -0.26 -7.09
N VAL A 95 -21.74 -0.97 -8.21
CA VAL A 95 -20.98 -2.22 -8.40
C VAL A 95 -19.56 -1.86 -8.83
N SER A 96 -18.58 -2.21 -8.00
CA SER A 96 -17.16 -2.05 -8.33
C SER A 96 -16.57 -3.35 -8.82
N GLY A 97 -15.78 -3.28 -9.88
CA GLY A 97 -14.90 -4.39 -10.26
C GLY A 97 -13.75 -4.47 -9.25
N GLU A 98 -13.64 -5.59 -8.55
CA GLU A 98 -12.51 -5.86 -7.66
C GLU A 98 -11.26 -6.19 -8.48
N ASN A 99 -10.57 -5.18 -9.03
CA ASN A 99 -9.32 -5.42 -9.76
C ASN A 99 -8.15 -5.62 -8.79
N CYS A 100 -8.17 -6.73 -8.06
CA CYS A 100 -7.02 -7.15 -7.28
C CYS A 100 -6.01 -7.86 -8.19
N PRO A 101 -4.70 -7.56 -8.08
CA PRO A 101 -3.67 -8.29 -8.84
C PRO A 101 -3.69 -9.81 -8.61
N CYS A 102 -4.25 -10.28 -7.48
CA CYS A 102 -4.40 -11.71 -7.18
C CYS A 102 -5.36 -12.46 -8.11
N GLN A 103 -6.18 -11.76 -8.89
CA GLN A 103 -7.06 -12.40 -9.88
C GLN A 103 -6.30 -12.70 -11.19
N GLU A 104 -5.31 -11.87 -11.52
CA GLU A 104 -4.57 -11.92 -12.79
C GLU A 104 -3.20 -12.60 -12.65
N LEU A 105 -2.55 -12.45 -11.49
CA LEU A 105 -1.23 -13.01 -11.24
C LEU A 105 -1.36 -14.43 -10.67
N ASN A 106 -1.13 -15.43 -11.51
CA ASN A 106 -1.19 -16.85 -11.13
C ASN A 106 -0.20 -17.24 -10.02
N ILE A 107 0.88 -16.46 -9.85
CA ILE A 107 1.89 -16.66 -8.81
C ILE A 107 1.61 -15.87 -7.52
N TRP A 108 0.55 -15.06 -7.45
CA TRP A 108 0.22 -14.24 -6.29
C TRP A 108 -1.01 -14.78 -5.56
N PRO A 109 -1.03 -14.85 -4.21
CA PRO A 109 0.02 -14.43 -3.27
C PRO A 109 1.23 -15.37 -3.27
N ASN A 110 2.43 -14.81 -3.52
CA ASN A 110 3.67 -15.58 -3.46
C ASN A 110 4.25 -15.50 -2.05
N THR A 111 4.47 -16.64 -1.41
CA THR A 111 5.14 -16.73 -0.11
C THR A 111 6.67 -16.79 -0.20
N ASP A 112 7.23 -17.03 -1.38
CA ASP A 112 8.68 -17.14 -1.62
C ASP A 112 9.35 -15.77 -1.76
N THR A 113 8.56 -14.71 -1.96
CA THR A 113 9.03 -13.32 -2.08
C THR A 113 8.43 -12.48 -0.98
N LEU A 114 9.15 -11.44 -0.54
CA LEU A 114 8.59 -10.49 0.42
C LEU A 114 7.32 -9.86 -0.16
N PRO A 115 6.19 -9.90 0.56
CA PRO A 115 4.97 -9.26 0.11
C PRO A 115 5.18 -7.74 0.04
N PRO A 116 4.39 -7.04 -0.79
CA PRO A 116 4.37 -5.59 -0.78
C PRO A 116 4.12 -5.07 0.64
N ARG A 117 4.92 -4.10 1.06
CA ARG A 117 4.91 -3.57 2.42
C ARG A 117 4.94 -2.05 2.45
N ALA A 118 4.39 -1.49 3.51
CA ALA A 118 4.64 -0.10 3.86
C ALA A 118 6.05 0.06 4.46
N PRO A 119 6.64 1.26 4.41
CA PRO A 119 7.78 1.59 5.24
C PRO A 119 7.46 1.29 6.71
N VAL A 120 8.38 0.65 7.41
CA VAL A 120 8.20 0.32 8.84
C VAL A 120 9.00 1.33 9.64
N VAL A 121 8.32 2.09 10.50
CA VAL A 121 8.97 2.90 11.52
C VAL A 121 9.36 1.96 12.65
N SER A 122 10.64 1.58 12.71
CA SER A 122 11.10 0.54 13.64
C SER A 122 10.91 0.96 15.09
N GLN A 123 10.97 2.27 15.38
CA GLN A 123 10.78 2.78 16.74
C GLN A 123 9.37 2.56 17.29
N SER A 124 8.32 2.78 16.50
CA SER A 124 6.95 2.56 16.99
C SER A 124 6.68 1.08 17.23
N VAL A 125 7.15 0.21 16.32
CA VAL A 125 7.03 -1.25 16.49
C VAL A 125 7.80 -1.73 17.72
N LEU A 126 9.00 -1.21 17.96
CA LEU A 126 9.77 -1.55 19.16
C LEU A 126 9.11 -1.04 20.44
N LEU A 127 8.43 0.11 20.40
CA LEU A 127 7.66 0.63 21.54
C LEU A 127 6.44 -0.25 21.82
N ASP A 128 5.68 -0.62 20.80
CA ASP A 128 4.53 -1.53 20.94
C ASP A 128 4.97 -2.88 21.55
N ILE A 129 6.07 -3.46 21.04
CA ILE A 129 6.64 -4.70 21.61
C ILE A 129 7.07 -4.49 23.07
N CYS A 130 7.72 -3.36 23.38
CA CYS A 130 8.12 -3.04 24.75
C CYS A 130 6.91 -2.91 25.70
N GLU A 131 5.83 -2.27 25.25
CA GLU A 131 4.60 -2.13 26.03
C GLU A 131 3.89 -3.48 26.22
N ASP A 132 3.84 -4.31 25.18
CA ASP A 132 3.30 -5.66 25.24
C ASP A 132 4.06 -6.55 26.23
N LEU A 133 5.38 -6.49 26.22
CA LEU A 133 6.21 -7.24 27.17
C LEU A 133 5.98 -6.79 28.61
N LYS A 134 5.90 -5.47 28.88
CA LYS A 134 5.58 -4.93 30.21
C LYS A 134 4.19 -5.37 30.68
N ARG A 135 3.20 -5.39 29.78
CA ARG A 135 1.85 -5.85 30.07
C ARG A 135 1.81 -7.33 30.42
N ASN A 136 2.60 -8.16 29.73
CA ASN A 136 2.67 -9.60 29.98
C ASN A 136 3.50 -9.97 31.23
N GLU A 137 4.49 -9.16 31.62
CA GLU A 137 5.21 -9.35 32.90
C GLU A 137 4.30 -9.26 34.13
N HIS A 138 3.19 -8.51 34.06
CA HIS A 138 2.23 -8.43 35.15
C HIS A 138 1.29 -9.64 35.27
N HIS A 139 1.27 -10.55 34.29
CA HIS A 139 0.38 -11.73 34.28
C HIS A 139 1.07 -13.03 34.74
N TYR A 140 2.39 -13.06 34.87
CA TYR A 140 3.11 -14.21 35.41
C TYR A 140 3.62 -13.89 36.82
N PRO A 141 3.04 -14.44 37.90
CA PRO A 141 3.63 -14.28 39.22
C PRO A 141 5.04 -14.90 39.15
N ARG A 142 6.06 -14.07 39.41
CA ARG A 142 7.42 -14.53 39.69
C ARG A 142 7.32 -15.62 40.75
N SER A 143 7.48 -16.88 40.34
CA SER A 143 7.70 -17.98 41.27
C SER A 143 9.03 -17.70 41.95
N ALA A 144 8.97 -17.11 43.13
CA ALA A 144 10.10 -16.94 44.01
C ALA A 144 10.56 -18.33 44.43
N SER A 145 11.69 -18.77 43.89
CA SER A 145 12.42 -19.94 44.38
C SER A 145 12.96 -19.62 45.76
N ALA A 146 12.51 -20.38 46.77
CA ALA A 146 13.11 -20.48 48.10
C ALA A 146 13.82 -21.84 48.21
#